data_AF-A0A0Q7IRU8-F1
#
_entry.id   AF-A0A0Q7IRU8-F1
#
_cell.length_a   1.000
_cell.length_b   1.000
_cell.length_c   1.000
_cell.angle_alpha   90.00
_cell.angle_beta   90.00
_cell.angle_gamma   90.00
#
_symmetry.space_group_name_H-M   'P 1'
#
loop_
_entity.id
_entity.type
_entity.pdbx_description
1 polymer ?
#
loop_
_entity_poly.entity_id
_entity_poly.type
_entity_poly.pdbx_seq_one_letter_code
_entity_poly.pdbx_strand_id
1 'polypeptide(L)' 'MDITPQEESMIKAFRETDLPPLFVLIRVRNDIANDIGNVKESQRDGIVKTLEKYIGPLWENYHEGKK' A
#
# COMPACT_ATOMS: atom_id res chain seq x y z
N MET A 1 12.40 -9.86 4.71
CA MET A 1 12.92 -8.49 4.66
C MET A 1 12.46 -7.84 5.94
N ASP A 2 13.42 -7.31 6.70
CA ASP A 2 13.14 -6.61 7.94
C ASP A 2 12.56 -5.24 7.59
N ILE A 3 11.32 -5.02 8.04
CA ILE A 3 10.59 -3.77 7.85
C ILE A 3 11.24 -2.75 8.78
N THR A 4 11.58 -1.58 8.26
CA THR A 4 12.18 -0.51 9.07
C THR A 4 11.17 0.06 10.06
N PRO A 5 11.61 0.61 11.20
CA PRO A 5 10.72 1.24 12.17
C PRO A 5 9.85 2.37 11.58
N GLN A 6 10.36 3.07 10.56
CA GLN A 6 9.58 4.09 9.83
C GLN A 6 8.47 3.47 8.99
N GLU A 7 8.76 2.41 8.24
CA GLU A 7 7.75 1.68 7.46
C GLU A 7 6.67 1.09 8.36
N GLU A 8 7.06 0.56 9.53
CA GLU A 8 6.12 0.04 10.53
C GLU A 8 5.20 1.14 11.07
N SER A 9 5.75 2.30 11.42
CA SER A 9 4.98 3.45 11.91
C SER A 9 3.99 3.98 10.86
N MET A 10 4.40 4.00 9.59
CA MET A 10 3.57 4.43 8.47
C MET A 10 2.42 3.44 8.21
N ILE A 11 2.68 2.13 8.25
CA ILE A 11 1.65 1.07 8.14
C ILE A 11 0.65 1.18 9.30
N LYS A 12 1.12 1.48 10.51
CA LYS A 12 0.28 1.63 11.69
C LYS A 12 -0.68 2.83 11.55
N ALA A 13 -0.17 3.97 11.09
CA ALA A 13 -0.99 5.15 10.81
C ALA A 13 -2.08 4.88 9.75
N PHE A 14 -1.78 4.08 8.72
CA PHE A 14 -2.77 3.69 7.71
C PHE A 14 -3.84 2.71 8.23
N ARG A 15 -3.58 1.98 9.32
CA ARG A 15 -4.58 1.14 10.00
C ARG A 15 -5.46 1.92 10.97
N GLU A 16 -4.95 3.02 11.52
CA GLU A 16 -5.64 3.85 12.53
C GLU A 16 -6.59 4.89 11.90
N THR A 17 -6.50 5.14 10.59
CA THR A 17 -7.53 5.91 9.87
C THR A 17 -8.80 5.08 9.68
N ASP A 18 -9.99 5.65 9.91
CA ASP A 18 -11.33 5.05 9.67
C ASP A 18 -11.62 4.63 8.21
N LEU A 19 -10.60 4.71 7.33
CA LEU A 19 -10.65 4.18 5.98
C LEU A 19 -10.27 2.69 6.02
N PRO A 20 -10.96 1.81 5.27
CA PRO A 20 -10.53 0.42 5.17
C PRO A 20 -9.06 0.39 4.72
N PRO A 21 -8.16 -0.29 5.44
CA PRO A 21 -6.72 -0.31 5.14
C PRO A 21 -6.41 -0.61 3.66
N LEU A 22 -7.29 -1.37 3.00
CA LEU A 22 -7.28 -1.62 1.57
C LEU A 22 -7.39 -0.35 0.70
N PHE A 23 -8.33 0.55 0.99
CA PHE A 23 -8.55 1.77 0.21
C PHE A 23 -7.35 2.71 0.29
N VAL A 24 -6.77 2.83 1.48
CA VAL A 24 -5.57 3.66 1.72
C VAL A 24 -4.38 3.10 0.95
N LEU A 25 -4.15 1.78 1.01
CA LEU A 25 -3.08 1.13 0.27
C LEU A 25 -3.24 1.28 -1.24
N ILE A 26 -4.46 1.14 -1.77
CA ILE A 26 -4.75 1.37 -3.20
C ILE A 26 -4.45 2.82 -3.58
N ARG A 27 -4.87 3.80 -2.77
CA ARG A 27 -4.59 5.21 -3.02
C ARG A 27 -3.08 5.49 -3.05
N VAL A 28 -2.34 5.04 -2.04
CA VAL A 28 -0.88 5.22 -1.96
C VAL A 28 -0.18 4.57 -3.15
N ARG A 29 -0.61 3.36 -3.55
CA ARG A 29 -0.10 2.68 -4.76
C ARG A 29 -0.30 3.52 -6.01
N ASN A 30 -1.48 4.13 -6.17
CA ASN A 30 -1.79 4.97 -7.32
C ASN A 30 -1.03 6.30 -7.30
N ASP A 31 -0.91 6.94 -6.14
CA ASP A 31 -0.17 8.20 -6.01
C ASP A 31 1.31 7.97 -6.38
N ILE A 32 1.92 6.88 -5.90
CA ILE A 32 3.31 6.53 -6.22
C ILE A 32 3.48 6.13 -7.69
N ALA A 33 2.56 5.34 -8.25
CA ALA A 33 2.60 4.95 -9.66
C ALA A 33 2.54 6.16 -10.61
N ASN A 34 1.89 7.25 -10.20
CA ASN A 34 1.78 8.48 -10.97
C ASN A 34 2.82 9.54 -10.59
N ASP A 35 3.68 9.30 -9.59
CA ASP A 35 4.76 10.24 -9.24
C ASP A 35 5.90 10.12 -10.25
N ILE A 36 5.95 11.10 -11.16
CA ILE A 36 6.98 11.24 -12.20
C ILE A 36 8.07 12.26 -11.83
N GLY A 37 7.91 12.98 -10.71
CA GLY A 37 8.74 14.13 -10.36
C GLY A 37 9.71 13.89 -9.20
N ASN A 38 9.32 13.06 -8.22
CA ASN A 38 10.07 12.92 -6.96
C ASN A 38 10.72 11.55 -6.77
N VAL A 39 10.24 10.53 -7.50
CA VAL A 39 10.72 9.14 -7.35
C VAL A 39 11.27 8.63 -8.67
N LYS A 40 12.46 8.02 -8.63
CA LYS A 40 13.04 7.35 -9.80
C LYS A 40 12.14 6.20 -10.23
N GLU A 41 11.96 6.05 -11.54
CA GLU A 41 11.08 5.02 -12.12
C GLU A 41 11.34 3.60 -11.59
N SER A 42 12.61 3.19 -11.49
CA SER A 42 12.96 1.86 -10.97
C SER A 42 12.60 1.67 -9.49
N GLN A 43 12.65 2.73 -8.69
CA GLN A 43 12.24 2.70 -7.29
C GLN A 43 10.71 2.71 -7.18
N ARG A 44 10.03 3.51 -8.00
CA ARG A 44 8.58 3.55 -8.11
C ARG A 44 8.01 2.17 -8.42
N ASP A 45 8.56 1.47 -9.41
CA ASP A 45 8.15 0.11 -9.77
C ASP A 45 8.33 -0.88 -8.63
N GLY A 46 9.45 -0.80 -7.90
CA GLY A 46 9.72 -1.63 -6.74
C GLY A 46 8.70 -1.41 -5.60
N ILE A 47 8.36 -0.15 -5.34
CA ILE A 47 7.38 0.22 -4.32
C ILE A 47 5.97 -0.21 -4.72
N VAL A 48 5.57 0.02 -5.98
CA VAL A 48 4.26 -0.40 -6.52
C VAL A 48 4.10 -1.91 -6.41
N LYS A 49 5.07 -2.70 -6.86
CA LYS A 49 5.04 -4.18 -6.75
C LYS A 49 4.95 -4.65 -5.31
N THR A 50 5.57 -3.92 -4.37
CA THR A 50 5.51 -4.25 -2.96
C THR A 50 4.11 -3.98 -2.40
N LEU A 51 3.52 -2.83 -2.71
CA LEU A 51 2.15 -2.49 -2.32
C LEU A 51 1.12 -3.47 -2.89
N GLU A 52 1.27 -3.90 -4.13
CA GLU A 52 0.39 -4.90 -4.76
C GLU A 52 0.35 -6.24 -4.00
N LYS A 53 1.49 -6.67 -3.45
CA LYS A 53 1.55 -7.89 -2.62
C LYS A 53 0.74 -7.78 -1.33
N TYR A 54 0.61 -6.58 -0.77
CA TYR A 54 -0.19 -6.36 0.44
C TYR A 54 -1.67 -6.08 0.11
N ILE A 55 -1.95 -5.45 -1.03
CA ILE A 55 -3.31 -5.18 -1.50
C ILE A 55 -4.05 -6.47 -1.87
N GLY A 56 -3.40 -7.41 -2.57
CA GLY A 56 -4.02 -8.64 -3.08
C GLY A 56 -4.80 -9.43 -2.00
N PRO A 57 -4.15 -9.87 -0.91
CA PRO A 57 -4.82 -10.62 0.16
C PRO A 57 -5.92 -9.81 0.87
N LEU A 58 -5.73 -8.50 1.02
CA LEU A 58 -6.75 -7.63 1.62
C LEU A 58 -7.98 -7.48 0.72
N TRP A 59 -7.78 -7.44 -0.60
CA TRP A 59 -8.85 -7.41 -1.59
C TRP A 59 -9.66 -8.69 -1.60
N GLU A 60 -9.00 -9.85 -1.56
CA GLU A 60 -9.63 -11.17 -1.46
C GLU A 60 -10.48 -11.29 -0.19
N ASN A 61 -9.90 -10.99 0.98
CA ASN A 61 -10.61 -11.00 2.26
C ASN A 61 -11.82 -10.05 2.29
N TYR A 62 -11.69 -8.86 1.69
CA TYR A 62 -12.80 -7.91 1.59
C TYR A 62 -13.95 -8.44 0.72
N HIS A 63 -13.65 -9.19 -0.35
CA HIS A 63 -14.67 -9.77 -1.21
C HIS A 63 -15.30 -11.03 -0.61
N GLU A 64 -14.54 -11.83 0.14
CA GLU A 64 -15.07 -13.01 0.86
C GLU A 64 -15.98 -12.62 2.03
N GLY A 65 -15.65 -11.56 2.78
CA GLY A 65 -16.49 -11.04 3.86
C GLY A 65 -17.79 -10.38 3.40
N LYS A 66 -18.00 -10.21 2.09
CA LYS A 66 -19.23 -9.70 1.48
C LYS A 66 -20.08 -10.78 0.79
N LYS A 67 -19.71 -12.06 0.89
CA LYS A 67 -20.56 -13.18 0.48
C LYS A 67 -21.57 -13.58 1.56
#